data_AF-A0A9D6M799-F1
#
_entry.id   AF-A0A9D6M799-F1
#
_cell.length_a   1.000
_cell.length_b   1.000
_cell.length_c   1.000
_cell.angle_alpha   90.00
_cell.angle_beta   90.00
_cell.angle_gamma   90.00
#
_symmetry.space_group_name_H-M   'P 1'
#
loop_
_entity.id
_entity.type
_entity.pdbx_description
1 polymer ?
#
loop_
_entity_poly.entity_id
_entity_poly.type
_entity_poly.pdbx_seq_one_letter_code
_entity_poly.pdbx_strand_id
1 'polypeptide(L)' 'MEEAASFEDMIKDMEIRLLTLAIKQASGNKSEAARILKMKRETFRDKVEKHGIVLEPPQATNK' A
#
# COMPACT_ATOMS: atom_id res chain seq x y z
N MET A 1 -15.83 -10.03 -23.56
CA MET A 1 -14.82 -9.02 -23.91
C MET A 1 -13.76 -9.10 -22.84
N GLU A 2 -12.54 -9.47 -23.21
CA GLU A 2 -11.42 -9.57 -22.27
C GLU A 2 -11.20 -8.20 -21.62
N GLU A 3 -11.41 -8.16 -20.30
CA GLU A 3 -11.13 -7.02 -19.45
C GLU A 3 -9.63 -6.77 -19.51
N ALA A 4 -9.24 -5.79 -20.34
CA ALA A 4 -8.01 -5.08 -20.11
C ALA A 4 -8.19 -4.35 -18.77
N ALA A 5 -7.91 -5.04 -17.67
CA ALA A 5 -7.56 -4.37 -16.42
C ALA A 5 -6.52 -3.34 -16.81
N SER A 6 -6.94 -2.07 -16.80
CA SER A 6 -6.22 -1.02 -17.48
C SER A 6 -4.83 -0.95 -16.85
N PHE A 7 -3.80 -0.52 -17.58
CA PHE A 7 -2.44 -0.41 -17.03
C PHE A 7 -2.42 0.35 -15.69
N GLU A 8 -3.34 1.32 -15.55
CA GLU A 8 -3.62 2.01 -14.29
C GLU A 8 -4.09 1.10 -13.16
N ASP A 9 -4.97 0.14 -13.40
CA ASP A 9 -5.45 -0.79 -12.37
C ASP A 9 -4.36 -1.77 -11.95
N MET A 10 -3.52 -2.22 -12.88
CA MET A 10 -2.35 -3.04 -12.54
C MET A 10 -1.35 -2.24 -11.69
N ILE A 11 -1.13 -0.96 -12.01
CA ILE A 11 -0.32 -0.06 -11.17
C ILE A 11 -0.95 0.13 -9.79
N LYS A 12 -2.27 0.35 -9.71
CA LYS A 12 -2.96 0.51 -8.42
C LYS A 12 -2.81 -0.74 -7.56
N ASP A 13 -3.01 -1.93 -8.12
CA ASP A 13 -2.89 -3.20 -7.40
C ASP A 13 -1.46 -3.40 -6.87
N MET A 14 -0.46 -3.10 -7.71
CA MET A 14 0.95 -3.15 -7.31
C MET A 14 1.29 -2.11 -6.24
N GLU A 15 0.75 -0.90 -6.35
CA GLU A 15 0.95 0.19 -5.39
C GLU A 15 0.33 -0.17 -4.03
N ILE A 16 -0.89 -0.74 -4.00
CA ILE A 16 -1.54 -1.23 -2.78
C ILE A 16 -0.71 -2.33 -2.10
N ARG A 17 -0.19 -3.30 -2.87
CA ARG A 17 0.68 -4.36 -2.33
C ARG A 17 1.95 -3.78 -1.71
N LEU A 18 2.60 -2.82 -2.37
CA LEU A 18 3.80 -2.15 -1.88
C LEU A 18 3.53 -1.36 -0.59
N LEU A 19 2.45 -0.58 -0.55
CA LEU A 19 2.03 0.17 0.63
C LEU A 19 1.73 -0.76 1.81
N THR A 20 1.06 -1.88 1.55
CA THR A 20 0.74 -2.91 2.57
C THR A 20 2.01 -3.58 3.11
N LEU A 21 2.93 -3.98 2.23
CA LEU A 21 4.20 -4.57 2.63
C LEU A 21 5.04 -3.60 3.47
N ALA A 22 5.11 -2.34 3.06
CA ALA A 22 5.84 -1.32 3.79
C ALA A 22 5.24 -1.07 5.19
N ILE A 23 3.91 -1.04 5.33
CA ILE A 23 3.23 -0.92 6.63
C ILE A 23 3.49 -2.14 7.50
N LYS A 24 3.40 -3.35 6.92
CA LYS A 24 3.67 -4.59 7.63
C LYS A 24 5.11 -4.63 8.14
N GLN A 25 6.06 -4.24 7.30
CA GLN A 25 7.48 -4.17 7.64
C GLN A 25 7.79 -3.06 8.66
N ALA A 26 7.04 -1.95 8.60
CA ALA A 26 7.06 -0.88 9.58
C ALA A 26 6.24 -1.16 10.85
N SER A 27 5.64 -2.35 11.00
CA SER A 27 4.78 -2.72 12.13
C SER A 27 3.67 -1.70 12.43
N GLY A 28 3.00 -1.18 11.40
CA GLY A 28 1.92 -0.20 11.54
C GLY A 28 2.38 1.26 11.58
N ASN A 29 3.68 1.52 11.55
CA ASN A 29 4.20 2.88 11.54
C ASN A 29 4.20 3.48 10.13
N LYS A 30 3.24 4.36 9.83
CA LYS A 30 3.12 5.03 8.51
C LYS A 30 4.37 5.83 8.12
N SER A 31 5.10 6.36 9.10
CA SER A 31 6.33 7.13 8.84
C SER A 31 7.50 6.23 8.48
N GLU A 32 7.63 5.08 9.13
CA GLU A 32 8.63 4.08 8.77
C GLU A 32 8.27 3.41 7.45
N ALA A 33 6.99 3.16 7.16
CA ALA A 33 6.54 2.64 5.87
C ALA A 33 6.93 3.59 4.72
N ALA A 34 6.74 4.90 4.91
CA ALA A 34 7.19 5.91 3.95
C ALA A 34 8.72 5.89 3.77
N ARG A 35 9.47 5.72 4.87
CA ARG A 35 10.94 5.63 4.87
C ARG A 35 11.43 4.38 4.13
N ILE A 36 10.78 3.23 4.33
CA ILE A 36 11.07 1.96 3.65
C ILE A 36 10.84 2.10 2.14
N LEU A 37 9.74 2.72 1.74
CA LEU A 37 9.43 3.00 0.33
C LEU A 37 10.23 4.18 -0.24
N LYS A 38 11.12 4.80 0.56
CA LYS A 38 11.90 5.99 0.20
C LYS A 38 11.06 7.11 -0.42
N MET A 39 9.84 7.26 0.06
CA MET A 39 8.95 8.33 -0.38
C MET A 39 8.67 9.29 0.78
N LYS A 40 8.28 10.52 0.45
CA LYS A 40 7.91 11.48 1.48
C LYS A 40 6.69 10.98 2.26
N ARG A 41 6.67 11.25 3.57
CA ARG A 41 5.55 10.92 4.46
C ARG A 41 4.22 11.49 3.96
N GLU A 42 4.24 12.72 3.46
CA GLU A 42 3.10 13.40 2.82
C GLU A 42 2.56 12.58 1.65
N THR A 43 3.41 12.17 0.71
CA THR A 43 3.02 11.37 -0.46
C THR A 43 2.49 9.99 -0.08
N PHE A 44 3.12 9.34 0.90
CA PHE A 44 2.65 8.05 1.41
C PHE A 44 1.27 8.18 2.05
N ARG A 45 1.08 9.21 2.88
CA ARG A 45 -0.19 9.49 3.54
C ARG A 45 -1.29 9.77 2.52
N ASP A 46 -1.01 10.62 1.52
CA ASP A 46 -1.94 10.93 0.43
C ASP A 46 -2.37 9.67 -0.31
N LYS A 47 -1.42 8.77 -0.61
CA LYS A 47 -1.72 7.50 -1.28
C LYS A 47 -2.53 6.55 -0.42
N VAL A 48 -2.24 6.44 0.86
CA VAL A 48 -3.03 5.62 1.79
C VAL A 48 -4.46 6.15 1.91
N GLU A 49 -4.64 7.48 2.01
CA GLU A 49 -5.97 8.12 2.03
C GLU A 49 -6.70 7.93 0.70
N LYS A 50 -6.02 8.13 -0.43
CA LYS A 50 -6.59 8.06 -1.77
C LYS A 50 -6.99 6.65 -2.21
N HIS A 51 -6.19 5.65 -1.82
CA HIS A 51 -6.52 4.25 -2.06
C HIS A 51 -7.44 3.65 -1.00
N GLY A 52 -7.87 4.44 -0.01
CA GLY A 52 -8.76 3.99 1.05
C GLY A 52 -8.23 2.76 1.78
N ILE A 53 -6.90 2.62 1.86
CA ILE A 53 -6.27 1.47 2.51
C ILE A 53 -6.55 1.64 4.00
N VAL A 54 -7.65 1.03 4.44
CA VAL A 54 -7.90 0.77 5.84
C VAL A 54 -6.67 0.01 6.28
N LEU A 55 -5.86 0.63 7.16
CA LEU A 55 -4.75 -0.06 7.81
C LEU A 55 -5.37 -1.13 8.69
N GLU A 56 -5.82 -2.22 8.08
CA GLU A 56 -6.12 -3.41 8.82
C GLU A 56 -4.76 -3.92 9.32
N PRO A 57 -4.55 -3.98 10.65
CA PRO A 57 -3.36 -4.61 11.20
C PRO A 57 -3.26 -6.01 10.58
N PRO A 58 -2.03 -6.49 10.35
CA PRO A 58 -1.76 -7.60 9.44
C PRO A 58 -2.73 -8.75 9.70
N GLN A 59 -3.65 -8.95 8.76
CA GLN A 59 -4.42 -10.18 8.69
C GLN A 59 -3.38 -11.29 8.66
N ALA A 60 -3.38 -12.08 9.73
CA ALA A 60 -2.53 -13.23 9.89
C ALA A 60 -2.68 -14.08 8.62
N THR A 61 -1.58 -14.24 7.90
CA THR A 61 -1.42 -15.38 6.99
C THR A 61 -1.50 -16.61 7.89
N ASN A 62 -2.71 -17.08 8.13
CA ASN A 62 -2.97 -18.29 8.88
C ASN A 62 -2.54 -19.45 7.98
N LYS A 63 -1.40 -20.03 8.35
CA LYS A 63 -0.91 -21.39 8.10
C LYS A 63 -0.80 -21.89 6.65
#